data_AF-A0A2E8VIU8-F1
#
_entry.id   AF-A0A2E8VIU8-F1
#
_cell.length_a   1.000
_cell.length_b   1.000
_cell.length_c   1.000
_cell.angle_alpha   90.00
_cell.angle_beta   90.00
_cell.angle_gamma   90.00
#
_symmetry.space_group_name_H-M   'P 1'
#
loop_
_entity.id
_entity.type
_entity.pdbx_description
1 polymer ?
#
loop_
_entity_poly.entity_id
_entity_poly.type
_entity_poly.pdbx_seq_one_letter_code
_entity_poly.pdbx_strand_id
1 'polypeptide(L)'
;MTNYYRANVSPSDRYVLSTPDSLKSRLKPDGSGYSNLYLAGDWVATSINAGCVEAATLGGLKAARAVANQNVRIDDEPRHDHLANQESLSAVVRPV
;
A
#
# COMPACT_ATOMS: atom_id res chain seq x y z
N MET A 1 -4.71 -36.23 -14.23
CA MET A 1 -4.68 -34.85 -13.69
C MET A 1 -5.66 -34.78 -12.55
N THR A 2 -5.21 -34.43 -11.36
CA THR A 2 -6.05 -34.38 -10.16
C THR A 2 -6.15 -32.93 -9.71
N ASN A 3 -7.36 -32.40 -9.63
CA ASN A 3 -7.60 -31.04 -9.15
C ASN A 3 -7.91 -31.10 -7.64
N TYR A 4 -7.39 -30.12 -6.90
CA TYR A 4 -7.69 -29.93 -5.48
C TYR A 4 -8.69 -28.79 -5.33
N TYR A 5 -9.86 -29.09 -4.77
CA TYR A 5 -10.88 -28.10 -4.43
C TYR A 5 -11.08 -28.07 -2.92
N ARG A 6 -11.05 -26.87 -2.34
CA ARG A 6 -11.33 -26.64 -0.92
C ARG A 6 -12.14 -25.37 -0.76
N ALA A 7 -13.12 -25.41 0.14
CA ALA A 7 -13.83 -24.22 0.59
C ALA A 7 -13.03 -23.50 1.68
N ASN A 8 -12.90 -22.18 1.57
CA ASN A 8 -12.21 -21.30 2.54
C ASN A 8 -13.08 -21.04 3.78
N VAL A 9 -13.42 -22.11 4.50
CA VAL A 9 -14.31 -22.06 5.67
C VAL A 9 -13.58 -21.68 6.95
N SER A 10 -12.28 -21.96 7.07
CA SER A 10 -11.51 -21.52 8.23
C SER A 10 -11.37 -19.99 8.21
N PRO A 11 -11.43 -19.30 9.37
CA PRO A 11 -11.19 -17.86 9.42
C PRO A 11 -9.88 -17.44 8.76
N SER A 12 -8.81 -18.23 8.94
CA SER A 12 -7.50 -17.97 8.31
C SER A 12 -7.51 -18.13 6.80
N ASP A 13 -8.43 -18.93 6.24
CA ASP A 13 -8.55 -19.10 4.78
C ASP A 13 -9.15 -17.84 4.11
N ARG A 14 -9.66 -16.88 4.90
CA ARG A 14 -10.18 -15.58 4.45
C ARG A 14 -9.17 -14.44 4.61
N TYR A 15 -7.91 -14.78 4.82
CA TYR A 15 -6.84 -13.80 4.86
C TYR A 15 -6.81 -12.94 3.59
N VAL A 16 -6.43 -11.66 3.75
CA VAL A 16 -6.40 -10.71 2.63
C VAL A 16 -5.31 -11.12 1.64
N LEU A 17 -5.74 -11.55 0.47
CA LEU A 17 -4.84 -11.95 -0.61
C LEU A 17 -4.40 -10.73 -1.43
N SER A 18 -3.21 -10.84 -2.02
CA SER A 18 -2.68 -9.89 -3.01
C SER A 18 -2.89 -10.41 -4.42
N THR A 19 -4.14 -10.57 -4.82
CA THR A 19 -4.44 -11.01 -6.18
C THR A 19 -4.18 -9.89 -7.20
N PRO A 20 -3.89 -10.23 -8.47
CA PRO A 20 -3.81 -9.23 -9.53
C PRO A 20 -4.99 -8.26 -9.52
N ASP A 21 -4.72 -6.97 -9.78
CA ASP A 21 -5.69 -5.87 -9.84
C ASP A 21 -6.52 -5.58 -8.56
N SER A 22 -6.14 -6.15 -7.41
CA SER A 22 -6.83 -5.92 -6.13
C SER A 22 -6.38 -4.67 -5.37
N LEU A 23 -5.26 -4.05 -5.77
CA LEU A 23 -4.66 -2.91 -5.06
C LEU A 23 -5.62 -1.73 -4.87
N LYS A 24 -6.48 -1.48 -5.86
CA LYS A 24 -7.52 -0.44 -5.82
C LYS A 24 -8.51 -0.58 -4.66
N SER A 25 -8.63 -1.78 -4.09
CA SER A 25 -9.51 -2.06 -2.95
C SER A 25 -8.85 -1.81 -1.60
N ARG A 26 -7.53 -1.54 -1.56
CA ARG A 26 -6.79 -1.27 -0.32
C ARG A 26 -6.95 0.20 0.06
N LEU A 27 -7.44 0.44 1.27
CA LEU A 27 -7.62 1.79 1.79
C LEU A 27 -6.30 2.38 2.27
N LYS A 28 -6.18 3.70 2.14
CA LYS A 28 -5.11 4.48 2.79
C LYS A 28 -5.34 4.51 4.31
N PRO A 29 -4.30 4.83 5.11
CA PRO A 29 -4.44 4.88 6.58
C PRO A 29 -5.53 5.83 7.08
N ASP A 30 -5.76 6.94 6.39
CA ASP A 30 -6.80 7.95 6.65
C ASP A 30 -8.05 7.76 5.77
N GLY A 31 -8.10 6.68 4.99
CA GLY A 31 -9.17 6.40 4.02
C GLY A 31 -10.41 5.75 4.60
N SER A 32 -10.61 5.78 5.92
CA SER A 32 -11.75 5.12 6.59
C SER A 32 -13.10 5.82 6.34
N GLY A 33 -13.06 7.10 5.93
CA GLY A 33 -14.24 7.97 5.83
C GLY A 33 -14.61 8.68 7.14
N TYR A 34 -13.92 8.41 8.24
CA TYR A 34 -14.11 9.10 9.53
C TYR A 34 -12.87 9.93 9.87
N SER A 35 -13.08 11.11 10.46
CA SER A 35 -12.01 12.06 10.79
C SER A 35 -11.10 11.62 11.93
N ASN A 36 -11.52 10.62 12.72
CA ASN A 36 -10.82 10.15 13.92
C ASN A 36 -10.60 8.63 13.94
N LEU A 37 -10.73 7.95 12.79
CA LEU A 37 -10.44 6.52 12.64
C LEU A 37 -9.37 6.30 11.59
N TYR A 38 -8.28 5.67 12.01
CA TYR A 38 -7.13 5.39 11.16
C TYR A 38 -6.92 3.87 11.05
N LEU A 39 -6.49 3.43 9.87
CA LEU A 39 -6.35 2.03 9.50
C LEU A 39 -4.88 1.62 9.56
N ALA A 40 -4.60 0.49 10.20
CA ALA A 40 -3.26 -0.09 10.30
C ALA A 40 -3.31 -1.60 10.02
N GLY A 41 -2.28 -2.12 9.35
CA GLY A 41 -2.16 -3.53 8.99
C GLY A 41 -1.54 -3.74 7.61
N ASP A 42 -1.33 -5.00 7.25
CA ASP A 42 -0.75 -5.44 5.97
C ASP A 42 -1.71 -5.32 4.77
N TRP A 43 -3.00 -5.10 5.03
CA TRP A 43 -4.06 -4.86 4.06
C TRP A 43 -4.26 -3.38 3.72
N VAL A 44 -3.60 -2.48 4.47
CA VAL A 44 -3.56 -1.05 4.17
C VAL A 44 -2.70 -0.80 2.93
N ALA A 45 -3.03 0.23 2.15
CA ALA A 45 -2.27 0.62 0.99
C ALA A 45 -0.86 1.13 1.38
N THR A 46 0.17 0.34 1.04
CA THR A 46 1.59 0.68 1.19
C THR A 46 2.34 0.31 -0.10
N SER A 47 3.65 0.57 -0.16
CA SER A 47 4.47 0.07 -1.29
C SER A 47 4.62 -1.45 -1.30
N ILE A 48 4.44 -2.12 -0.15
CA ILE A 48 4.44 -3.58 -0.05
C ILE A 48 3.00 -4.09 -0.07
N ASN A 49 2.63 -4.74 -1.17
CA ASN A 49 1.31 -5.32 -1.34
C ASN A 49 1.36 -6.83 -1.18
N ALA A 50 1.81 -7.28 -0.01
CA ALA A 50 1.92 -8.69 0.36
C ALA A 50 1.49 -8.86 1.82
N GLY A 51 1.07 -10.07 2.15
CA GLY A 51 0.79 -10.44 3.53
C GLY A 51 2.07 -10.74 4.28
N CYS A 52 2.66 -9.73 4.92
CA CYS A 52 3.88 -9.89 5.71
C CYS A 52 3.98 -8.88 6.86
N VAL A 53 4.90 -9.15 7.78
CA VAL A 53 5.14 -8.30 8.96
C VAL A 53 5.68 -6.92 8.58
N GLU A 54 6.45 -6.83 7.49
CA GLU A 54 6.96 -5.56 6.96
C GLU A 54 5.82 -4.70 6.45
N ALA A 55 4.88 -5.26 5.68
CA ALA A 55 3.69 -4.54 5.21
C ALA A 55 2.83 -4.04 6.39
N ALA A 56 2.64 -4.89 7.41
CA ALA A 56 1.93 -4.49 8.62
C ALA A 56 2.64 -3.34 9.36
N THR A 57 3.97 -3.39 9.43
CA THR A 57 4.80 -2.35 10.06
C THR A 57 4.67 -1.02 9.30
N LEU A 58 4.77 -1.06 7.96
CA LEU A 58 4.59 0.12 7.12
C LEU A 58 3.18 0.71 7.26
N GLY A 59 2.15 -0.12 7.28
CA GLY A 59 0.77 0.31 7.53
C GLY A 59 0.63 1.02 8.87
N GLY A 60 1.24 0.48 9.92
CA GLY A 60 1.27 1.10 11.26
C GLY A 60 1.99 2.44 11.29
N LEU A 61 3.17 2.55 10.66
CA LEU A 61 3.93 3.80 10.57
C LEU A 61 3.13 4.88 9.83
N LYS A 62 2.46 4.54 8.72
CA LYS A 62 1.64 5.49 7.98
C LYS A 62 0.39 5.91 8.76
N ALA A 63 -0.23 4.98 9.51
CA ALA A 63 -1.33 5.32 10.41
C ALA A 63 -0.87 6.31 11.50
N ALA A 64 0.28 6.06 12.12
CA ALA A 64 0.85 6.97 13.12
C ALA A 64 1.15 8.36 12.55
N ARG A 65 1.71 8.43 11.33
CA ARG A 65 1.93 9.69 10.58
C ARG A 65 0.63 10.48 10.41
N ALA A 66 -0.44 9.79 10.02
CA ALA A 66 -1.76 10.39 9.82
C ALA A 66 -2.42 10.83 11.15
N VAL A 67 -2.30 10.03 12.22
CA VAL A 67 -2.80 10.38 13.56
C VAL A 67 -2.07 11.60 14.12
N ALA A 68 -0.74 11.62 14.03
CA ALA A 68 0.09 12.70 14.56
C ALA A 68 0.03 13.98 13.70
N ASN A 69 -0.49 13.89 12.47
CA ASN A 69 -0.42 14.94 11.47
C ASN A 69 1.02 15.48 11.28
N GLN A 70 1.99 14.57 11.27
CA GLN A 70 3.41 14.89 11.13
C GLN A 70 3.96 14.16 9.92
N ASN A 71 4.70 14.84 9.06
CA ASN A 71 5.31 14.21 7.87
C ASN A 71 6.63 13.52 8.22
N VAL A 72 6.56 12.47 9.04
CA VAL A 72 7.73 11.63 9.34
C VAL A 72 8.06 10.78 8.12
N ARG A 73 9.36 10.76 7.75
CA ARG A 73 9.85 9.95 6.64
C ARG A 73 9.64 8.46 6.91
N ILE A 74 9.07 7.77 5.94
CA ILE A 74 8.94 6.30 5.91
C ILE A 74 9.62 5.85 4.60
N ASP A 75 10.58 4.93 4.68
CA ASP A 75 11.40 4.52 3.52
C ASP A 75 10.66 3.62 2.51
N ASP A 76 9.33 3.66 2.52
CA ASP A 76 8.46 2.95 1.59
C ASP A 76 8.02 3.83 0.41
N GLU A 77 8.31 5.14 0.48
CA GLU A 77 8.02 6.13 -0.55
C GLU A 77 9.26 6.42 -1.41
N PRO A 78 9.09 6.74 -2.71
CA PRO A 78 10.21 7.07 -3.58
C PRO A 78 11.07 8.19 -3.02
N ARG A 79 12.38 8.01 -3.15
CA ARG A 79 13.38 8.97 -2.73
C ARG A 79 13.29 10.20 -3.66
N HIS A 80 12.79 11.32 -3.13
CA HIS A 80 12.52 12.57 -3.89
C HIS A 80 13.80 13.27 -4.41
N ASP A 81 14.98 12.80 -4.03
CA ASP A 81 16.30 13.32 -4.39
C ASP A 81 16.66 13.15 -5.88
N HIS A 82 16.00 12.26 -6.63
CA HIS A 82 16.33 12.00 -8.04
C HIS A 82 15.28 12.50 -9.06
N LEU A 83 14.10 12.93 -8.62
CA LEU A 83 12.98 13.28 -9.52
C LEU A 83 12.98 14.74 -10.00
N ALA A 84 13.79 15.62 -9.40
CA ALA A 84 13.95 16.99 -9.89
C ALA A 84 14.58 17.08 -11.30
N ASN A 85 15.16 15.99 -11.81
CA ASN A 85 15.87 15.96 -13.09
C ASN A 85 15.14 15.21 -14.22
N GLN A 86 14.01 14.55 -13.95
CA GLN A 86 13.29 13.74 -14.95
C GLN A 86 12.21 14.51 -15.72
N GLU A 87 11.62 15.55 -15.13
CA GLU A 87 10.69 16.48 -15.82
C GLU A 87 11.37 17.22 -17.00
N SER A 88 12.69 17.39 -16.95
CA SER A 88 13.48 18.00 -18.04
C SER A 88 13.63 17.09 -19.28
N LEU A 89 13.56 15.77 -19.09
CA LEU A 89 13.81 14.79 -20.16
C LEU A 89 12.56 14.45 -20.98
N SER A 90 11.36 14.60 -20.41
CA SER A 90 10.09 14.44 -21.15
C SER A 90 9.76 15.63 -22.07
N ALA A 91 10.38 16.81 -21.85
CA ALA A 91 10.20 17.98 -22.70
C ALA A 91 11.03 17.93 -24.01
N VAL A 92 12.09 17.12 -24.06
CA VAL A 92 13.00 17.00 -25.21
C VAL A 92 12.50 16.00 -26.26
N VAL A 93 11.66 15.05 -25.89
CA VAL A 93 11.13 14.02 -26.79
C VAL A 93 9.67 14.32 -27.15
N ARG A 94 9.45 15.35 -27.98
CA ARG A 94 8.19 15.48 -28.74
C ARG A 94 8.45 14.92 -30.14
N PRO A 95 7.77 13.83 -30.56
CA PRO A 95 7.89 13.36 -31.93
C PRO A 95 7.26 14.39 -32.89
N VAL A 96 7.86 14.48 -34.07
CA VAL A 96 7.45 15.30 -35.23
C VAL A 96 6.09 14.84 -35.76
#